data_AF-A0A959X1Z3-F1
#
_entry.id   AF-A0A959X1Z3-F1
#
_cell.length_a   1.000
_cell.length_b   1.000
_cell.length_c   1.000
_cell.angle_alpha   90.00
_cell.angle_beta   90.00
_cell.angle_gamma   90.00
#
_symmetry.space_group_name_H-M   'P 1'
#
loop_
_entity.id
_entity.type
_entity.pdbx_description
1 polymer ?
#
loop_
_entity_poly.entity_id
_entity_poly.type
_entity_poly.pdbx_seq_one_letter_code
_entity_poly.pdbx_strand_id
1 'polypeptide(L)'
;YQVLTALEERGTIRRGYFVEGLGGAQFALPGAVERLRELQAAHDAPGRTGPSPVILLASCDPGNPYGAALAWPELEGHRPNRAAGSMVLLAGGELIAYLERGAHSLLVARQPGDPALSEAFAQLADTIDAGRVDEITIERINGGPALEARRYRDDLVQAGFAMVPQGFRKRRRA
;
A
#
# COMPACT_ATOMS: atom_id res chain seq x y z
N TYR A 1 0.83 -32.32 -4.83
CA TYR A 1 2.07 -31.88 -4.14
C TYR A 1 3.29 -32.78 -4.38
N GLN A 2 3.25 -33.83 -5.22
CA GLN A 2 4.37 -34.81 -5.35
C GLN A 2 5.76 -34.18 -5.54
N VAL A 3 5.89 -33.16 -6.39
CA VAL A 3 7.16 -32.45 -6.61
C VAL A 3 7.64 -31.73 -5.35
N LEU A 4 6.76 -30.98 -4.68
CA LEU A 4 7.11 -30.24 -3.46
C LEU A 4 7.42 -31.18 -2.28
N THR A 5 6.71 -32.30 -2.16
CA THR A 5 7.03 -33.34 -1.17
C THR A 5 8.40 -33.96 -1.42
N ALA A 6 8.74 -34.31 -2.67
CA ALA A 6 10.07 -34.82 -2.99
C ALA A 6 11.19 -33.79 -2.72
N LEU A 7 10.92 -32.50 -2.93
CA LEU A 7 11.86 -31.43 -2.60
C LEU A 7 12.01 -31.22 -1.09
N GLU A 8 10.93 -31.41 -0.31
CA GLU A 8 10.95 -31.39 1.17
C GLU A 8 11.77 -32.58 1.71
N GLU A 9 11.53 -33.80 1.21
CA GLU A 9 12.27 -35.01 1.59
C GLU A 9 13.78 -34.89 1.32
N ARG A 10 14.15 -34.18 0.25
CA ARG A 10 15.55 -33.87 -0.11
C ARG A 10 16.12 -32.67 0.66
N GLY A 11 15.34 -32.02 1.50
CA GLY A 11 15.75 -30.84 2.27
C GLY A 11 15.93 -29.55 1.45
N THR A 12 15.48 -29.53 0.18
CA THR A 12 15.61 -28.36 -0.70
C THR A 12 14.65 -27.24 -0.30
N ILE A 13 13.47 -27.60 0.18
CA ILE A 13 12.45 -26.67 0.70
C ILE A 13 11.99 -27.14 2.08
N ARG A 14 11.38 -26.24 2.84
CA ARG A 14 10.71 -26.53 4.10
C ARG A 14 9.22 -26.32 3.95
N ARG A 15 8.44 -27.28 4.45
CA ARG A 15 6.99 -27.12 4.64
C ARG A 15 6.72 -26.53 6.01
N GLY A 16 5.75 -25.63 6.10
CA GLY A 16 5.37 -25.00 7.37
C GLY A 16 4.20 -24.05 7.22
N TYR A 17 3.98 -23.24 8.25
CA TYR A 17 3.07 -22.10 8.24
C TYR A 17 3.91 -20.83 8.40
N PHE A 18 4.03 -20.05 7.34
CA PHE A 18 4.86 -18.85 7.29
C PHE A 18 4.01 -17.57 7.20
N VAL A 19 2.84 -17.66 6.56
CA VAL A 19 1.90 -16.55 6.39
C VAL A 19 0.60 -16.91 7.10
N GLU A 20 0.20 -16.09 8.06
CA GLU A 20 -1.08 -16.20 8.75
C GLU A 20 -2.24 -15.97 7.76
N GLY A 21 -3.35 -16.70 7.94
CA GLY A 21 -4.53 -16.59 7.07
C GLY A 21 -4.41 -17.23 5.69
N LEU A 22 -3.20 -17.58 5.24
CA LEU A 22 -3.00 -18.31 3.98
C LEU A 22 -3.14 -19.82 4.20
N GLY A 23 -4.27 -20.37 3.75
CA GLY A 23 -4.56 -21.80 3.85
C GLY A 23 -3.70 -22.70 2.96
N GLY A 24 -3.81 -24.01 3.17
CA GLY A 24 -3.06 -25.02 2.42
C GLY A 24 -1.63 -25.24 2.92
N ALA A 25 -0.91 -26.17 2.28
CA ALA A 25 0.48 -26.45 2.62
C ALA A 25 1.39 -25.37 2.02
N GLN A 26 2.13 -24.65 2.87
CA GLN A 26 3.08 -23.64 2.43
C GLN A 26 4.49 -24.23 2.38
N PHE A 27 5.27 -23.82 1.36
CA PHE A 27 6.63 -24.26 1.15
C PHE A 27 7.54 -23.08 0.87
N ALA A 28 8.74 -23.09 1.43
CA ALA A 28 9.72 -22.04 1.21
C ALA A 28 11.13 -22.63 1.16
N LEU A 29 12.04 -21.96 0.44
CA LEU A 29 13.46 -22.23 0.54
C LEU A 29 13.93 -21.96 1.97
N PRO A 30 14.89 -22.73 2.54
CA PRO A 30 15.41 -22.47 3.88
C PRO A 30 15.86 -21.03 4.08
N GLY A 31 16.59 -20.46 3.11
CA GLY A 31 17.03 -19.05 3.16
C GLY A 31 15.89 -18.03 3.13
N ALA A 32 14.75 -18.36 2.49
CA ALA A 32 13.58 -17.49 2.53
C ALA A 32 12.93 -17.49 3.92
N VAL A 33 12.90 -18.64 4.61
CA VAL A 33 12.41 -18.73 5.99
C VAL A 33 13.30 -17.94 6.95
N GLU A 34 14.62 -18.06 6.84
CA GLU A 34 15.52 -17.27 7.68
C GLU A 34 15.37 -15.77 7.41
N ARG A 35 15.22 -15.37 6.13
CA ARG A 35 14.96 -13.97 5.79
C ARG A 35 13.65 -13.43 6.36
N LEU A 36 12.58 -14.23 6.40
CA LEU A 36 11.34 -13.83 7.05
C LEU A 36 11.53 -13.62 8.56
N ARG A 37 12.31 -14.48 9.23
CA ARG A 37 12.62 -14.31 10.65
C ARG A 37 13.47 -13.07 10.93
N GLU A 38 14.46 -12.79 10.08
CA GLU A 38 15.26 -11.57 10.17
C GLU A 38 14.40 -10.31 10.02
N LEU A 39 13.50 -10.31 9.03
CA LEU A 39 12.58 -9.19 8.80
C LEU A 39 11.60 -9.01 9.97
N GLN A 40 11.08 -10.10 10.52
CA GLN A 40 10.21 -10.05 11.71
C GLN A 40 10.97 -9.53 12.93
N ALA A 41 12.18 -10.03 13.19
CA ALA A 41 13.01 -9.57 14.30
C ALA A 41 13.38 -8.08 14.16
N ALA A 42 13.64 -7.60 12.94
CA ALA A 42 13.87 -6.18 12.67
C ALA A 42 12.61 -5.34 12.85
N HIS A 43 11.44 -5.88 12.50
CA HIS A 43 10.15 -5.22 12.72
C HIS A 43 9.82 -5.07 14.21
N ASP A 44 10.09 -6.11 15.00
CA ASP A 44 9.82 -6.20 16.44
C ASP A 44 10.94 -5.60 17.32
N ALA A 45 12.04 -5.13 16.72
CA ALA A 45 13.22 -4.67 17.44
C ALA A 45 12.88 -3.52 18.42
N PRO A 46 13.27 -3.63 19.70
CA PRO A 46 13.04 -2.57 20.68
C PRO A 46 13.82 -1.31 20.28
N GLY A 47 13.13 -0.17 20.24
CA GLY A 47 13.71 1.10 19.83
C GLY A 47 13.46 1.48 18.36
N ARG A 48 12.70 0.68 17.60
CA ARG A 48 12.12 1.15 16.33
C ARG A 48 11.16 2.31 16.62
N THR A 49 11.65 3.52 16.49
CA THR A 49 10.88 4.75 16.67
C THR A 49 10.66 5.38 15.30
N GLY A 50 9.40 5.38 14.85
CA GLY A 50 9.00 5.98 13.58
C GLY A 50 8.08 5.09 12.76
N PRO A 51 7.25 5.69 11.89
CA PRO A 51 6.40 4.95 10.97
C PRO A 51 7.24 4.12 9.98
N SER A 52 6.67 3.02 9.51
CA SER A 52 7.27 2.22 8.44
C SER A 52 7.27 3.05 7.15
N PRO A 53 8.30 2.96 6.29
CA PRO A 53 8.35 3.75 5.06
C PRO A 53 7.15 3.43 4.17
N VAL A 54 6.58 4.47 3.57
CA VAL A 54 5.45 4.31 2.65
C VAL A 54 5.95 3.90 1.28
N ILE A 55 5.34 2.87 0.71
CA ILE A 55 5.63 2.34 -0.62
C ILE A 55 4.39 2.50 -1.48
N LEU A 56 4.55 3.08 -2.67
CA LEU A 56 3.53 3.14 -3.72
C LEU A 56 3.71 1.96 -4.68
N LEU A 57 2.67 1.16 -4.86
CA LEU A 57 2.63 0.05 -5.81
C LEU A 57 1.43 0.19 -6.74
N ALA A 58 1.52 -0.37 -7.95
CA ALA A 58 0.31 -0.67 -8.71
C ALA A 58 -0.55 -1.67 -7.92
N SER A 59 -1.88 -1.54 -7.96
CA SER A 59 -2.76 -2.47 -7.23
C SER A 59 -2.64 -3.92 -7.73
N CYS A 60 -2.25 -4.10 -8.99
CA CYS A 60 -1.96 -5.40 -9.59
C CYS A 60 -0.57 -5.96 -9.27
N ASP A 61 0.32 -5.17 -8.65
CA ASP A 61 1.70 -5.59 -8.35
C ASP A 61 1.71 -6.86 -7.46
N PRO A 62 2.57 -7.86 -7.74
CA PRO A 62 2.65 -9.07 -6.93
C PRO A 62 3.03 -8.80 -5.46
N GLY A 63 3.68 -7.67 -5.17
CA GLY A 63 3.99 -7.21 -3.81
C GLY A 63 2.79 -6.63 -3.04
N ASN A 64 1.66 -6.34 -3.70
CA ASN A 64 0.42 -5.97 -3.00
C ASN A 64 -0.28 -7.25 -2.50
N PRO A 65 -0.47 -7.47 -1.19
CA PRO A 65 -1.18 -8.65 -0.69
C PRO A 65 -2.70 -8.51 -0.77
N TYR A 66 -3.23 -7.27 -0.80
CA TYR A 66 -4.65 -7.00 -0.75
C TYR A 66 -5.36 -7.32 -2.06
N GLY A 67 -6.58 -7.86 -1.94
CA GLY A 67 -7.35 -8.38 -3.07
C GLY A 67 -6.78 -9.67 -3.66
N ALA A 68 -5.84 -10.31 -2.96
CA ALA A 68 -5.24 -11.59 -3.32
C ALA A 68 -5.14 -12.49 -2.08
N ALA A 69 -4.02 -12.43 -1.35
CA ALA A 69 -3.82 -13.20 -0.12
C ALA A 69 -4.59 -12.60 1.07
N LEU A 70 -4.75 -11.27 1.10
CA LEU A 70 -5.53 -10.56 2.10
C LEU A 70 -6.81 -9.99 1.47
N ALA A 71 -7.91 -10.03 2.22
CA ALA A 71 -9.11 -9.29 1.87
C ALA A 71 -8.81 -7.78 1.97
N TRP A 72 -9.44 -6.99 1.11
CA TRP A 72 -9.45 -5.53 1.30
C TRP A 72 -10.06 -5.18 2.65
N PRO A 73 -9.49 -4.20 3.40
CA PRO A 73 -10.12 -3.71 4.61
C PRO A 73 -11.46 -3.04 4.29
N GLU A 74 -12.31 -2.89 5.31
CA GLU A 74 -13.52 -2.09 5.19
C GLU A 74 -13.15 -0.61 5.12
N LEU A 75 -13.54 0.04 4.03
CA LEU A 75 -13.24 1.44 3.74
C LEU A 75 -14.53 2.22 3.55
N GLU A 76 -14.53 3.48 3.94
CA GLU A 76 -15.56 4.43 3.54
C GLU A 76 -15.53 4.62 2.02
N GLY A 77 -16.68 4.48 1.36
CA GLY A 77 -16.81 4.59 -0.09
C GLY A 77 -17.00 3.23 -0.76
N HIS A 78 -16.39 3.04 -1.93
CA HIS A 78 -16.49 1.78 -2.66
C HIS A 78 -15.37 0.82 -2.27
N ARG A 79 -15.53 -0.46 -2.62
CA ARG A 79 -14.48 -1.46 -2.39
C ARG A 79 -13.33 -1.27 -3.40
N PRO A 80 -12.06 -1.33 -2.97
CA PRO A 80 -10.93 -1.35 -3.91
C PRO A 80 -10.93 -2.61 -4.78
N ASN A 81 -10.20 -2.56 -5.89
CA ASN A 81 -9.93 -3.73 -6.73
C ASN A 81 -8.48 -3.74 -7.24
N ARG A 82 -8.03 -4.92 -7.69
CA ARG A 82 -6.76 -5.05 -8.41
C ARG A 82 -7.03 -4.75 -9.88
N ALA A 83 -6.64 -3.56 -10.33
CA ALA A 83 -6.88 -3.09 -11.69
C ALA A 83 -5.69 -2.30 -12.23
N ALA A 84 -5.36 -2.51 -13.51
CA ALA A 84 -4.32 -1.74 -14.17
C ALA A 84 -4.60 -0.23 -14.04
N GLY A 85 -3.59 0.55 -13.68
CA GLY A 85 -3.69 1.99 -13.48
C GLY A 85 -4.24 2.44 -12.12
N SER A 86 -4.69 1.54 -11.23
CA SER A 86 -4.92 1.88 -9.82
C SER A 86 -3.69 1.56 -8.97
N MET A 87 -3.54 2.24 -7.84
CA MET A 87 -2.36 2.18 -6.99
C MET A 87 -2.74 2.00 -5.52
N VAL A 88 -1.84 1.41 -4.74
CA VAL A 88 -1.94 1.29 -3.28
C VAL A 88 -0.72 1.93 -2.63
N LEU A 89 -0.94 2.58 -1.50
CA LEU A 89 0.10 3.07 -0.61
C LEU A 89 0.12 2.19 0.63
N LEU A 90 1.25 1.56 0.90
CA LEU A 90 1.45 0.63 2.01
C LEU A 90 2.52 1.14 2.95
N ALA A 91 2.31 1.06 4.26
CA ALA A 91 3.35 1.31 5.27
C ALA A 91 3.53 0.05 6.12
N GLY A 92 4.69 -0.60 6.02
CA GLY A 92 4.96 -1.82 6.78
C GLY A 92 3.99 -2.97 6.49
N GLY A 93 3.42 -3.03 5.28
CA GLY A 93 2.43 -4.02 4.88
C GLY A 93 0.97 -3.59 5.09
N GLU A 94 0.71 -2.53 5.88
CA GLU A 94 -0.63 -2.01 6.13
C GLU A 94 -1.08 -1.05 5.04
N LEU A 95 -2.34 -1.16 4.59
CA LEU A 95 -2.94 -0.23 3.64
C LEU A 95 -3.09 1.16 4.27
N ILE A 96 -2.54 2.17 3.59
CA ILE A 96 -2.72 3.58 3.96
C ILE A 96 -3.78 4.24 3.09
N ALA A 97 -3.65 4.08 1.77
CA ALA A 97 -4.62 4.57 0.81
C ALA A 97 -4.62 3.75 -0.48
N TYR A 98 -5.74 3.81 -1.19
CA TYR A 98 -5.93 3.27 -2.52
C TYR A 98 -6.35 4.39 -3.46
N LEU A 99 -5.69 4.49 -4.60
CA LEU A 99 -5.97 5.49 -5.63
C LEU A 99 -6.52 4.78 -6.86
N GLU A 100 -7.74 5.13 -7.26
CA GLU A 100 -8.40 4.53 -8.42
C GLU A 100 -7.67 4.81 -9.73
N ARG A 101 -8.02 4.01 -10.74
CA ARG A 101 -7.63 4.27 -12.13
C ARG A 101 -8.04 5.68 -12.53
N GLY A 102 -7.12 6.40 -13.17
CA GLY A 102 -7.32 7.81 -13.55
C GLY A 102 -7.05 8.79 -12.41
N ALA A 103 -6.78 8.30 -11.20
CA ALA A 103 -6.37 9.09 -10.05
C ALA A 103 -7.40 10.14 -9.57
N HIS A 104 -8.69 9.93 -9.85
CA HIS A 104 -9.79 10.82 -9.48
C HIS A 104 -10.41 10.52 -8.11
N SER A 105 -10.31 9.28 -7.63
CA SER A 105 -10.90 8.84 -6.37
C SER A 105 -9.83 8.23 -5.47
N LEU A 106 -9.73 8.74 -4.25
CA LEU A 106 -8.84 8.27 -3.20
C LEU A 106 -9.67 7.63 -2.08
N LEU A 107 -9.34 6.40 -1.71
CA LEU A 107 -9.85 5.76 -0.51
C LEU A 107 -8.74 5.76 0.54
N VAL A 108 -9.02 6.33 1.70
CA VAL A 108 -8.08 6.43 2.81
C VAL A 108 -8.46 5.40 3.87
N ALA A 109 -7.51 4.53 4.22
CA ALA A 109 -7.71 3.42 5.14
C ALA A 109 -7.35 3.75 6.60
N ARG A 110 -6.69 4.88 6.83
CA ARG A 110 -6.24 5.32 8.16
C ARG A 110 -7.10 6.43 8.70
N GLN A 111 -7.10 6.56 10.03
CA GLN A 111 -7.79 7.65 10.70
C GLN A 111 -7.08 8.99 10.41
N PRO A 112 -7.84 10.10 10.32
CA PRO A 112 -7.23 11.43 10.20
C PRO A 112 -6.24 11.72 11.34
N GLY A 113 -5.12 12.36 11.02
CA GLY A 113 -4.05 12.64 11.97
C GLY A 113 -3.05 11.49 12.19
N ASP A 114 -3.23 10.35 11.52
CA ASP A 114 -2.21 9.31 11.47
C ASP A 114 -0.98 9.83 10.69
N PRO A 115 0.23 9.84 11.29
CA PRO A 115 1.45 10.32 10.63
C PRO A 115 1.76 9.64 9.29
N ALA A 116 1.32 8.38 9.11
CA ALA A 116 1.52 7.67 7.85
C ALA A 116 0.74 8.28 6.67
N LEU A 117 -0.30 9.08 6.92
CA LEU A 117 -1.05 9.78 5.86
C LEU A 117 -0.22 10.88 5.22
N SER A 118 0.45 11.71 6.03
CA SER A 118 1.29 12.80 5.53
C SER A 118 2.45 12.22 4.69
N GLU A 119 3.06 11.12 5.15
CA GLU A 119 4.09 10.40 4.40
C GLU A 119 3.56 9.78 3.11
N ALA A 120 2.34 9.24 3.12
CA ALA A 120 1.72 8.67 1.92
C ALA A 120 1.43 9.73 0.85
N PHE A 121 0.94 10.90 1.25
CA PHE A 121 0.71 11.99 0.30
C PHE A 121 2.03 12.59 -0.20
N ALA A 122 3.06 12.66 0.65
CA ALA A 122 4.41 13.01 0.22
C ALA A 122 4.95 11.98 -0.80
N GLN A 123 4.79 10.68 -0.56
CA GLN A 123 5.22 9.64 -1.49
C GLN A 123 4.48 9.70 -2.85
N LEU A 124 3.19 10.05 -2.86
CA LEU A 124 2.45 10.34 -4.10
C LEU A 124 3.03 11.56 -4.82
N ALA A 125 3.31 12.63 -4.07
CA ALA A 125 3.88 13.84 -4.62
C ALA A 125 5.28 13.62 -5.22
N ASP A 126 6.16 12.91 -4.51
CA ASP A 126 7.49 12.55 -4.98
C ASP A 126 7.45 11.70 -6.24
N THR A 127 6.44 10.84 -6.38
CA THR A 127 6.23 10.04 -7.60
C THR A 127 5.92 10.92 -8.82
N ILE A 128 5.14 11.98 -8.63
CA ILE A 128 4.83 12.97 -9.67
C ILE A 128 6.05 13.82 -9.99
N ASP A 129 6.77 14.29 -8.97
CA ASP A 129 7.95 15.13 -9.15
C ASP A 129 9.11 14.35 -9.80
N ALA A 130 9.24 13.05 -9.52
CA ALA A 130 10.15 12.13 -10.21
C ALA A 130 9.72 11.80 -11.64
N GLY A 131 8.54 12.25 -12.08
CA GLY A 131 8.06 12.06 -13.45
C GLY A 131 7.59 10.64 -13.78
N ARG A 132 7.25 9.83 -12.77
CA ARG A 132 6.65 8.50 -12.97
C ARG A 132 5.16 8.58 -13.25
N VAL A 133 4.53 9.68 -12.84
CA VAL A 133 3.12 10.03 -13.09
C VAL A 133 3.08 11.50 -13.47
N ASP A 134 2.39 11.85 -14.56
CA ASP A 134 2.37 13.23 -15.05
C ASP A 134 1.50 14.16 -14.19
N GLU A 135 0.32 13.68 -13.79
CA GLU A 135 -0.65 14.44 -13.01
C GLU A 135 -1.54 13.52 -12.17
N ILE A 136 -1.94 14.00 -11.00
CA ILE A 136 -3.01 13.44 -10.17
C ILE A 136 -3.98 14.57 -9.82
N THR A 137 -5.28 14.33 -10.04
CA THR A 137 -6.36 15.22 -9.60
C THR A 137 -7.35 14.42 -8.75
N ILE A 138 -7.28 14.55 -7.43
CA ILE A 138 -8.16 13.87 -6.47
C ILE A 138 -9.46 14.66 -6.36
N GLU A 139 -10.53 14.14 -6.95
CA GLU A 139 -11.86 14.75 -6.97
C GLU A 139 -12.77 14.19 -5.88
N ARG A 140 -12.52 12.94 -5.47
CA ARG A 140 -13.26 12.26 -4.41
C ARG A 140 -12.33 11.67 -3.36
N ILE A 141 -12.74 11.78 -2.09
CA ILE A 141 -12.08 11.09 -0.98
C ILE A 141 -13.15 10.31 -0.21
N ASN A 142 -12.94 9.01 0.01
CA ASN A 142 -13.86 8.13 0.75
C ASN A 142 -15.30 8.17 0.22
N GLY A 143 -15.45 8.30 -1.10
CA GLY A 143 -16.75 8.36 -1.75
C GLY A 143 -17.49 9.70 -1.64
N GLY A 144 -16.92 10.75 -1.02
CA GLY A 144 -17.45 12.12 -1.03
C GLY A 144 -16.59 13.09 -1.85
N PRO A 145 -17.06 14.33 -2.14
CA PRO A 145 -16.24 15.35 -2.81
C PRO A 145 -14.97 15.67 -2.01
N ALA A 146 -13.81 15.71 -2.68
CA ALA A 146 -12.53 15.86 -2.00
C ALA A 146 -12.43 17.18 -1.18
N LEU A 147 -13.01 18.27 -1.69
CA LEU A 147 -13.00 19.57 -1.00
C LEU A 147 -13.80 19.58 0.31
N GLU A 148 -14.77 18.67 0.47
CA GLU A 148 -15.55 18.50 1.69
C GLU A 148 -14.81 17.66 2.75
N ALA A 149 -13.83 16.85 2.33
CA ALA A 149 -13.00 16.05 3.21
C ALA A 149 -11.88 16.87 3.88
N ARG A 150 -12.28 17.91 4.64
CA ARG A 150 -11.38 18.90 5.25
C ARG A 150 -10.26 18.30 6.11
N ARG A 151 -10.50 17.13 6.68
CA ARG A 151 -9.56 16.39 7.54
C ARG A 151 -8.29 15.89 6.84
N TYR A 152 -8.25 15.89 5.51
CA TYR A 152 -7.06 15.52 4.71
C TYR A 152 -6.44 16.70 3.97
N ARG A 153 -7.03 17.89 4.09
CA ARG A 153 -6.64 19.07 3.33
C ARG A 153 -5.20 19.47 3.61
N ASP A 154 -4.86 19.59 4.90
CA ASP A 154 -3.57 20.13 5.31
C ASP A 154 -2.42 19.19 4.89
N ASP A 155 -2.61 17.88 5.06
CA ASP A 155 -1.65 16.87 4.61
C ASP A 155 -1.44 16.91 3.08
N LEU A 156 -2.52 17.02 2.29
CA LEU A 156 -2.44 17.11 0.83
C LEU A 156 -1.75 18.40 0.37
N VAL A 157 -2.10 19.53 0.98
CA VAL A 157 -1.49 20.83 0.66
C VAL A 157 -0.01 20.84 1.05
N GLN A 158 0.34 20.28 2.21
CA GLN A 158 1.73 20.15 2.65
C GLN A 158 2.55 19.24 1.73
N ALA A 159 1.95 18.18 1.19
CA ALA A 159 2.55 17.35 0.14
C ALA A 159 2.66 18.06 -1.23
N GLY A 160 2.13 19.28 -1.36
CA GLY A 160 2.24 20.10 -2.57
C GLY A 160 1.12 19.90 -3.59
N PHE A 161 -0.03 19.34 -3.18
CA PHE A 161 -1.25 19.40 -3.98
C PHE A 161 -1.90 20.79 -3.84
N ALA A 162 -2.24 21.39 -4.97
CA ALA A 162 -2.99 22.63 -5.02
C ALA A 162 -4.50 22.35 -4.97
N MET A 163 -5.25 23.14 -4.21
CA MET A 163 -6.71 23.13 -4.31
C MET A 163 -7.13 23.74 -5.66
N VAL A 164 -8.02 23.03 -6.36
CA VAL A 164 -8.67 23.45 -7.60
C VAL A 164 -10.19 23.26 -7.44
N PRO A 165 -11.05 23.85 -8.29
CA PRO A 165 -12.50 23.71 -8.14
C PRO A 165 -12.99 22.26 -8.11
N GLN A 166 -12.29 21.36 -8.80
CA GLN A 166 -12.61 19.93 -8.86
C GLN A 166 -12.12 19.13 -7.63
N GLY A 167 -11.16 19.64 -6.85
CA GLY A 167 -10.51 18.85 -5.79
C GLY A 167 -9.07 19.26 -5.50
N PHE A 168 -8.18 18.28 -5.33
CA PHE A 168 -6.75 18.50 -5.08
C PHE A 168 -5.92 18.02 -6.26
N ARG A 169 -5.12 18.90 -6.85
CA ARG A 169 -4.31 18.59 -8.04
C ARG A 169 -2.83 18.77 -7.77
N LYS A 170 -2.04 17.82 -8.22
CA LYS A 170 -0.60 17.99 -8.40
C LYS A 170 -0.21 17.48 -9.78
N ARG A 171 0.61 18.26 -10.48
CA ARG A 171 1.19 17.92 -11.78
C ARG A 171 2.69 18.07 -11.72
N ARG A 172 3.39 17.33 -12.58
CA ARG A 172 4.83 17.46 -12.74
C ARG A 172 5.20 18.91 -13.03
N ARG A 173 6.21 19.43 -12.33
CA ARG A 173 6.81 20.73 -12.67
C ARG A 173 7.64 20.54 -13.94
N ALA A 174 7.40 21.39 -14.94
CA ALA A 174 8.15 21.42 -16.18
C ALA A 174 9.62 21.76 -15.94
#